data_AF-A0A4R9P9S0-F1
#
_entry.id   AF-A0A4R9P9S0-F1
#
_cell.length_a   1.000
_cell.length_b   1.000
_cell.length_c   1.000
_cell.angle_alpha   90.00
_cell.angle_beta   90.00
_cell.angle_gamma   90.00
#
_symmetry.space_group_name_H-M   'P 1'
#
loop_
_entity.id
_entity.type
_entity.pdbx_description
1 polymer ?
#
loop_
_entity_poly.entity_id
_entity_poly.type
_entity_poly.pdbx_seq_one_letter_code
_entity_poly.pdbx_strand_id
1 'polypeptide(L)'
;DYLDAPVSGGEVGAKAASLTIMVGGEEVAFERARPVFEKMGKNITLVGPNGVGQTTKVANQIVVALTIEAVGEALVFASKAGADPTKVRQALMG
;
A
#
# COMPACT_ATOMS: atom_id res chain seq x y z
N ASP A 1 -7.54 -18.10 -17.53
CA ASP A 1 -7.70 -16.68 -17.14
C ASP A 1 -6.42 -16.16 -16.53
N TYR A 2 -6.20 -14.85 -16.61
CA TYR A 2 -5.04 -14.17 -16.04
C TYR A 2 -5.53 -13.06 -15.11
N LEU A 3 -4.85 -12.88 -13.97
CA LEU A 3 -5.07 -11.80 -13.01
C LEU A 3 -3.70 -11.31 -12.53
N ASP A 4 -3.42 -10.02 -12.66
CA ASP A 4 -2.28 -9.40 -11.97
C ASP A 4 -2.73 -8.89 -10.60
N ALA A 5 -2.16 -9.46 -9.53
CA ALA A 5 -2.59 -9.19 -8.15
C ALA A 5 -1.42 -8.78 -7.22
N PRO A 6 -0.70 -7.67 -7.50
CA PRO A 6 0.33 -7.18 -6.60
C PRO A 6 -0.21 -6.83 -5.21
N VAL A 7 0.66 -6.88 -4.21
CA VAL A 7 0.29 -6.77 -2.80
C VAL A 7 1.06 -5.68 -2.04
N SER A 8 0.46 -5.19 -0.95
CA SER A 8 1.07 -4.33 0.07
C SER A 8 0.84 -4.92 1.47
N GLY A 9 1.78 -4.73 2.39
CA GLY A 9 1.71 -5.23 3.78
C GLY A 9 2.97 -5.97 4.25
N GLY A 10 3.88 -6.30 3.34
CA GLY A 10 5.16 -6.95 3.66
C GLY A 10 5.00 -8.36 4.25
N GLU A 11 6.09 -8.91 4.77
CA GLU A 11 6.11 -10.25 5.38
C GLU A 11 5.14 -10.37 6.57
N VAL A 12 5.08 -9.33 7.41
CA VAL A 12 4.18 -9.29 8.57
C VAL A 12 2.72 -9.39 8.13
N GLY A 13 2.32 -8.61 7.11
CA GLY A 13 0.97 -8.66 6.56
C GLY A 13 0.65 -10.00 5.92
N ALA A 14 1.62 -10.62 5.23
CA ALA A 14 1.45 -11.94 4.64
C ALA A 14 1.21 -13.02 5.71
N LYS A 15 2.03 -13.06 6.77
CA LYS A 15 1.87 -13.99 7.89
C LYS A 15 0.55 -13.80 8.64
N ALA A 16 0.09 -12.56 8.75
CA ALA A 16 -1.14 -12.20 9.45
C ALA A 16 -2.41 -12.27 8.59
N ALA A 17 -2.31 -12.75 7.34
CA ALA A 17 -3.40 -12.77 6.36
C ALA A 17 -4.08 -11.39 6.23
N SER A 18 -3.30 -10.32 6.20
CA SER A 18 -3.76 -8.93 6.21
C SER A 18 -3.22 -8.09 5.07
N LEU A 19 -2.72 -8.72 4.01
CA LEU A 19 -2.29 -8.02 2.80
C LEU A 19 -3.41 -7.16 2.21
N THR A 20 -3.00 -6.06 1.60
CA THR A 20 -3.81 -5.36 0.60
C THR A 20 -3.46 -5.95 -0.76
N ILE A 21 -4.47 -6.36 -1.53
CA ILE A 21 -4.33 -7.06 -2.82
C ILE A 21 -5.06 -6.24 -3.88
N MET A 22 -4.32 -5.76 -4.87
CA MET A 22 -4.81 -4.89 -5.96
C MET A 22 -4.91 -5.74 -7.22
N VAL A 23 -6.11 -6.10 -7.66
CA VAL A 23 -6.30 -7.09 -8.74
C VAL A 23 -6.72 -6.42 -10.04
N GLY A 24 -5.97 -6.68 -11.12
CA GLY A 24 -6.37 -6.40 -12.49
C GLY A 24 -6.82 -7.68 -13.20
N GLY A 25 -7.91 -7.61 -13.95
CA GLY A 25 -8.40 -8.68 -14.84
C GLY A 25 -9.92 -8.72 -14.97
N GLU A 26 -10.43 -9.86 -15.45
CA GLU A 26 -11.87 -10.08 -15.65
C GLU A 26 -12.59 -10.39 -14.33
N GLU A 27 -13.80 -9.84 -14.16
CA GLU A 27 -14.60 -10.01 -12.93
C GLU A 27 -14.89 -11.49 -12.62
N VAL A 28 -15.23 -12.29 -13.63
CA VAL A 28 -15.49 -13.73 -13.45
C VAL A 28 -14.25 -14.48 -12.96
N ALA A 29 -13.06 -14.09 -13.43
CA ALA A 29 -11.81 -14.68 -12.98
C ALA A 29 -11.48 -14.23 -11.54
N PHE A 30 -11.70 -12.95 -11.24
CA PHE A 30 -11.54 -12.38 -9.91
C PHE A 30 -12.41 -13.09 -8.87
N GLU A 31 -13.72 -13.22 -9.12
CA GLU A 31 -14.64 -13.87 -8.18
C GLU A 31 -14.28 -15.35 -7.95
N ARG A 32 -13.78 -16.04 -8.98
CA ARG A 32 -13.29 -17.41 -8.84
C ARG A 32 -12.01 -17.50 -8.00
N ALA A 33 -11.13 -16.50 -8.07
CA ALA A 33 -9.88 -16.44 -7.30
C ALA A 33 -10.04 -15.84 -5.89
N ARG A 34 -11.13 -15.08 -5.67
CA ARG A 34 -11.40 -14.35 -4.42
C ARG A 34 -11.29 -15.19 -3.15
N PRO A 35 -11.79 -16.44 -3.07
CA PRO A 35 -11.63 -17.27 -1.87
C PRO A 35 -10.17 -17.55 -1.51
N VAL A 36 -9.25 -17.52 -2.48
CA VAL A 36 -7.81 -17.69 -2.26
C VAL A 36 -7.20 -16.38 -1.76
N PHE A 37 -7.55 -15.24 -2.36
CA PHE A 37 -7.09 -13.92 -1.91
C PHE A 37 -7.50 -13.64 -0.46
N GLU A 38 -8.71 -14.04 -0.06
CA GLU A 38 -9.23 -13.88 1.31
C GLU A 38 -8.47 -14.70 2.36
N LYS A 39 -7.64 -15.69 1.96
CA LYS A 39 -6.74 -16.39 2.89
C LYS A 39 -5.46 -15.63 3.19
N MET A 40 -5.13 -14.60 2.42
CA MET A 40 -3.87 -13.87 2.51
C MET A 40 -4.07 -12.36 2.77
N GLY A 41 -5.23 -11.82 2.41
CA GLY A 41 -5.50 -10.40 2.43
C GLY A 41 -6.77 -10.01 3.18
N LYS A 42 -6.80 -8.73 3.61
CA LYS A 42 -7.99 -8.09 4.19
C LYS A 42 -8.62 -7.06 3.26
N ASN A 43 -7.81 -6.33 2.51
CA ASN A 43 -8.27 -5.33 1.55
C ASN A 43 -8.04 -5.87 0.14
N ILE A 44 -9.08 -6.37 -0.50
CA ILE A 44 -8.98 -7.02 -1.82
C ILE A 44 -9.87 -6.25 -2.78
N THR A 45 -9.30 -5.74 -3.87
CA THR A 45 -10.04 -4.86 -4.78
C THR A 45 -9.73 -5.23 -6.22
N LEU A 46 -10.76 -5.54 -7.00
CA LEU A 46 -10.69 -5.56 -8.46
C LEU A 46 -10.67 -4.10 -8.93
N VAL A 47 -9.53 -3.64 -9.42
CA VAL A 47 -9.29 -2.23 -9.76
C VAL A 47 -9.52 -1.93 -11.23
N GLY A 48 -9.63 -2.95 -12.08
CA GLY A 48 -9.86 -2.79 -13.51
C GLY A 48 -9.39 -4.01 -14.31
N PRO A 49 -9.23 -3.88 -15.64
CA PRO A 49 -8.73 -4.96 -16.50
C PRO A 49 -7.26 -5.31 -16.22
N ASN A 50 -6.74 -6.32 -16.93
CA ASN A 50 -5.35 -6.76 -16.80
C ASN A 50 -4.35 -5.60 -16.96
N GLY A 51 -3.36 -5.55 -16.07
CA GLY A 51 -2.34 -4.51 -15.96
C GLY A 51 -2.72 -3.37 -15.00
N VAL A 52 -4.01 -3.20 -14.67
CA VAL A 52 -4.45 -2.15 -13.75
C VAL A 52 -4.09 -2.45 -12.28
N GLY A 53 -3.95 -3.73 -11.90
CA GLY A 53 -3.42 -4.11 -10.59
C GLY A 53 -1.99 -3.61 -10.41
N GLN A 54 -1.12 -3.86 -11.38
CA GLN A 54 0.25 -3.34 -11.41
C GLN A 54 0.31 -1.81 -11.47
N THR A 55 -0.53 -1.19 -12.29
CA THR A 55 -0.62 0.28 -12.37
C THR A 55 -1.01 0.88 -11.02
N THR A 56 -1.98 0.29 -10.34
CA THR A 56 -2.39 0.67 -8.99
C THR A 56 -1.24 0.51 -7.99
N LYS A 57 -0.48 -0.59 -8.10
CA LYS A 57 0.69 -0.79 -7.24
C LYS A 57 1.78 0.25 -7.46
N VAL A 58 2.05 0.62 -8.72
CA VAL A 58 3.00 1.70 -9.03
C VAL A 58 2.53 3.02 -8.43
N ALA A 59 1.26 3.38 -8.59
CA ALA A 59 0.68 4.57 -7.96
C ALA A 59 0.81 4.55 -6.43
N ASN A 60 0.52 3.40 -5.80
CA ASN A 60 0.71 3.22 -4.35
C ASN A 60 2.16 3.45 -3.93
N GLN A 61 3.13 2.92 -4.67
CA GLN A 61 4.55 3.08 -4.34
C GLN A 61 5.07 4.50 -4.59
N ILE A 62 4.54 5.23 -5.57
CA ILE A 62 4.83 6.66 -5.75
C ILE A 62 4.40 7.45 -4.51
N VAL A 63 3.17 7.24 -4.05
CA VAL A 63 2.65 7.93 -2.84
C VAL A 63 3.48 7.58 -1.61
N VAL A 64 3.82 6.30 -1.42
CA VAL A 64 4.66 5.86 -0.30
C VAL A 64 6.03 6.53 -0.33
N ALA A 65 6.70 6.55 -1.50
CA ALA A 65 8.02 7.14 -1.63
C ALA A 65 8.01 8.64 -1.33
N LEU A 66 7.05 9.39 -1.90
CA LEU A 66 6.91 10.83 -1.67
C LEU A 66 6.54 11.15 -0.22
N THR A 67 5.74 10.31 0.43
CA THR A 67 5.39 10.50 1.84
C THR A 67 6.61 10.31 2.74
N ILE A 68 7.43 9.29 2.48
CA ILE A 68 8.67 9.05 3.22
C ILE A 68 9.63 10.25 3.08
N GLU A 69 9.77 10.75 1.85
CA GLU A 69 10.63 11.89 1.54
C GLU A 69 10.16 13.16 2.26
N ALA A 70 8.87 13.51 2.13
CA ALA A 70 8.30 14.68 2.78
C ALA A 70 8.43 14.65 4.31
N VAL A 71 8.19 13.49 4.94
CA VAL A 71 8.39 13.33 6.38
C VAL A 71 9.85 13.46 6.75
N GLY A 72 10.76 12.88 5.95
CA GLY A 72 12.20 13.00 6.13
C GLY A 72 12.68 14.46 6.10
N GLU A 73 12.30 15.21 5.07
CA GLU A 73 12.66 16.62 4.93
C GLU A 73 12.11 17.45 6.10
N ALA A 74 10.84 17.29 6.44
CA ALA A 74 10.19 18.04 7.52
C ALA A 74 10.87 17.83 8.88
N LEU A 75 11.23 16.58 9.20
CA LEU A 75 11.88 16.26 10.48
C LEU A 75 13.34 16.74 10.52
N VAL A 76 14.07 16.67 9.40
CA VAL A 76 15.44 17.21 9.31
C VAL A 76 15.43 18.73 9.42
N PHE A 77 14.50 19.41 8.73
CA PHE A 77 14.29 20.85 8.84
C PHE A 77 14.00 21.24 10.30
N ALA A 78 13.04 20.58 10.94
CA ALA A 78 12.65 20.90 12.31
C ALA A 78 13.79 20.65 13.31
N SER A 79 14.55 19.57 13.14
CA SER A 79 15.74 19.28 13.94
C SER A 79 16.78 20.40 13.82
N LYS A 80 17.08 20.86 12.60
CA LYS A 80 18.03 21.96 12.36
C LYS A 80 17.52 23.31 12.88
N ALA A 81 16.21 23.50 12.97
CA ALA A 81 15.58 24.66 13.59
C ALA A 81 15.56 24.60 15.14
N GLY A 82 16.07 23.51 15.75
CA GLY A 82 16.15 23.33 17.20
C GLY A 82 14.93 22.67 17.83
N ALA A 83 13.97 22.18 17.04
CA ALA A 83 12.82 21.44 17.55
C ALA A 83 13.18 19.96 17.77
N ASP A 84 12.48 19.32 18.73
CA ASP A 84 12.53 17.87 18.93
C ASP A 84 11.67 17.17 17.84
N PRO A 85 12.27 16.39 16.93
CA PRO A 85 11.54 15.70 15.85
C PRO A 85 10.42 14.79 16.36
N THR A 86 10.56 14.23 17.56
CA THR A 86 9.54 13.36 18.17
C THR A 86 8.28 14.14 18.51
N LYS A 87 8.45 15.34 19.11
CA LYS A 87 7.33 16.24 19.43
C LYS A 87 6.69 16.83 18.19
N VAL A 88 7.50 17.15 17.18
CA VAL A 88 7.02 17.61 15.87
C VAL A 88 6.16 16.53 15.22
N ARG A 89 6.65 15.29 15.15
CA ARG A 89 5.86 14.16 14.66
C ARG A 89 4.55 14.01 15.43
N GLN A 90 4.58 14.07 16.77
CA GLN A 90 3.37 13.98 17.59
C GLN A 90 2.35 15.08 17.26
N ALA A 91 2.81 16.32 17.06
CA ALA A 91 1.94 17.45 16.70
C ALA A 91 1.32 17.29 15.30
N LEU A 92 2.03 16.65 14.36
CA LEU A 92 1.56 16.41 12.99
C LEU A 92 0.66 15.17 12.86
N MET A 93 0.55 14.36 13.90
CA MET A 93 -0.33 13.17 13.95
C MET A 93 -1.73 13.48 14.47
N GLY A 94 -2.05 14.76 14.72
CA GLY A 94 -3.38 15.23 15.10
C GLY A 94 -4.44 14.98 14.04
#